data_AF-X1GET4-F1
#
_entry.id   AF-X1GET4-F1
#
_cell.length_a   1.000
_cell.length_b   1.000
_cell.length_c   1.000
_cell.angle_alpha   90.00
_cell.angle_beta   90.00
_cell.angle_gamma   90.00
#
_symmetry.space_group_name_H-M   'P 1'
#
loop_
_entity.id
_entity.type
_entity.pdbx_description
1 polymer ?
#
loop_
_entity_poly.entity_id
_entity_poly.type
_entity_poly.pdbx_seq_one_letter_code
_entity_poly.pdbx_strand_id
1 'polypeptide(L)'
;LESECLQIAEHFNMRLLGPNCIGLLDTHLPLDATFLPPPGPLPGEVAFISHSGAICAAVIDWARGQGFGLSRLVSLGNQVDVNETDVLAPVAADRFTRVLTLYLEAVSDGRRFVSVASQLTR
;
A
#
# COMPACT_ATOMS: atom_id res chain seq x y z
N LEU A 1 0.05 -20.50 11.07
CA LEU A 1 0.74 -19.30 11.55
C LEU A 1 -0.01 -18.03 11.15
N GLU A 2 -0.32 -17.80 9.88
CA GLU A 2 -1.06 -16.58 9.46
C GLU A 2 -2.40 -16.40 10.19
N SER A 3 -3.22 -17.45 10.25
CA SER A 3 -4.48 -17.42 10.98
C SER A 3 -4.32 -17.17 12.48
N GLU A 4 -3.19 -17.59 13.07
CA GLU A 4 -2.89 -17.37 14.49
C GLU A 4 -2.50 -15.90 14.73
N CYS A 5 -1.70 -15.31 13.84
CA CYS A 5 -1.40 -13.87 13.87
C CYS A 5 -2.68 -13.04 13.75
N LEU A 6 -3.59 -13.42 12.84
CA LEU A 6 -4.88 -12.76 12.67
C LEU A 6 -5.72 -12.84 13.95
N GLN A 7 -5.87 -14.04 14.54
CA GLN A 7 -6.63 -14.24 15.77
C GLN A 7 -6.11 -13.39 16.93
N ILE A 8 -4.78 -13.27 17.07
CA ILE A 8 -4.17 -12.42 18.10
C ILE A 8 -4.48 -10.94 17.82
N ALA A 9 -4.35 -10.50 16.56
CA ALA A 9 -4.67 -9.12 16.19
C ALA A 9 -6.13 -8.78 16.50
N GLU A 10 -7.07 -9.66 16.13
CA GLU A 10 -8.50 -9.53 16.41
C GLU A 10 -8.78 -9.48 17.92
N HIS A 11 -8.17 -10.37 18.72
CA HIS A 11 -8.36 -10.41 20.17
C HIS A 11 -8.01 -9.09 20.86
N PHE A 12 -7.01 -8.38 20.35
CA PHE A 12 -6.54 -7.10 20.89
C PHE A 12 -7.05 -5.88 20.10
N ASN A 13 -8.03 -6.04 19.20
CA ASN A 13 -8.55 -4.96 18.34
C ASN A 13 -7.46 -4.23 17.53
N MET A 14 -6.45 -4.98 17.07
CA MET A 14 -5.41 -4.48 16.18
C MET A 14 -5.74 -4.84 14.73
N ARG A 15 -5.26 -4.00 13.81
CA ARG A 15 -5.25 -4.32 12.37
C ARG A 15 -3.86 -4.76 11.95
N LEU A 16 -3.77 -5.71 11.04
CA LEU A 16 -2.53 -6.28 10.52
C LEU A 16 -2.37 -5.98 9.02
N LEU A 17 -1.29 -5.29 8.68
CA LEU A 17 -0.82 -5.18 7.29
C LEU A 17 0.14 -6.33 6.98
N GLY A 18 -0.01 -6.99 5.83
CA GLY A 18 0.75 -8.19 5.50
C GLY A 18 0.02 -9.48 5.87
N PRO A 19 0.72 -10.53 6.35
CA PRO A 19 2.18 -10.65 6.52
C PRO A 19 2.91 -10.74 5.17
N ASN A 20 4.20 -11.05 5.17
CA ASN A 20 5.02 -11.18 3.95
C ASN A 20 4.96 -9.93 3.05
N CYS A 21 4.93 -8.77 3.68
CA CYS A 21 4.98 -7.47 3.02
C CYS A 21 6.33 -6.82 3.24
N ILE A 22 6.69 -5.87 2.38
CA ILE A 22 7.89 -5.05 2.60
C ILE A 22 7.66 -3.91 3.59
N GLY A 23 6.40 -3.63 3.96
CA GLY A 23 6.01 -2.51 4.80
C GLY A 23 5.31 -1.38 4.03
N LEU A 24 5.40 -0.17 4.54
CA LEU A 24 4.82 1.03 3.94
C LEU A 24 5.75 2.23 4.09
N LEU A 25 5.58 3.23 3.22
CA LEU A 25 6.24 4.52 3.31
C LEU A 25 5.27 5.66 3.01
N ASP A 26 5.53 6.82 3.62
CA ASP A 26 4.93 8.11 3.30
C ASP A 26 6.09 9.10 3.08
N THR A 27 6.12 9.76 1.94
CA THR A 27 7.23 10.65 1.58
C THR A 27 7.02 12.09 2.05
N HIS A 28 5.78 12.47 2.35
CA HIS A 28 5.42 13.82 2.82
C HIS A 28 5.37 13.90 4.35
N LEU A 29 5.14 12.77 5.02
CA LEU A 29 5.45 12.55 6.42
C LEU A 29 6.60 11.55 6.44
N PRO A 30 7.89 11.96 6.56
CA PRO A 30 9.07 11.15 6.22
C PRO A 30 9.20 9.88 7.08
N LEU A 31 8.37 8.90 6.76
CA LEU A 31 8.14 7.65 7.45
C LEU A 31 8.46 6.57 6.43
N ASP A 32 9.52 5.84 6.69
CA ASP A 32 9.87 4.64 5.94
C ASP A 32 9.87 3.47 6.92
N ALA A 33 8.79 2.70 6.89
CA ALA A 33 8.65 1.46 7.65
C ALA A 33 8.92 0.24 6.77
N THR A 34 9.75 0.40 5.74
CA THR A 34 10.19 -0.69 4.88
C THR A 34 11.60 -1.16 5.24
N PHE A 35 11.97 -2.35 4.79
CA PHE A 35 13.34 -2.85 4.89
C PHE A 35 14.18 -2.55 3.64
N LEU A 36 13.67 -1.74 2.70
CA LEU A 36 14.37 -1.46 1.45
C LEU A 36 15.56 -0.52 1.68
N PRO A 37 16.65 -0.67 0.90
CA PRO A 37 17.83 0.16 1.09
C PRO A 37 17.55 1.62 0.70
N PRO A 38 18.03 2.60 1.51
CA PRO A 38 17.95 4.01 1.17
C PRO A 38 18.82 4.34 -0.07
N PRO A 39 18.57 5.48 -0.74
CA PRO A 39 17.61 6.54 -0.40
C PRO A 39 16.19 6.24 -0.88
N GLY A 40 15.13 6.50 -0.12
CA GLY A 40 13.75 6.32 -0.60
C GLY A 40 13.39 7.12 -1.88
N PRO A 41 12.19 6.92 -2.46
CA PRO A 41 11.73 7.74 -3.58
C PRO A 41 11.57 9.21 -3.15
N LEU A 42 11.67 10.14 -4.10
CA LEU A 42 11.39 11.55 -3.83
C LEU A 42 9.91 11.76 -3.48
N PRO A 43 9.56 12.80 -2.69
CA PRO A 43 8.18 13.19 -2.50
C PRO A 43 7.51 13.53 -3.83
N GLY A 44 6.29 13.04 -4.02
CA GLY A 44 5.51 13.26 -5.23
C GLY A 44 4.02 13.01 -5.02
N GLU A 45 3.30 12.78 -6.11
CA GLU A 45 1.84 12.77 -6.12
C GLU A 45 1.23 11.41 -6.47
N VAL A 46 2.06 10.38 -6.63
CA VAL A 46 1.65 9.02 -7.01
C VAL A 46 1.66 8.10 -5.79
N ALA A 47 0.52 7.54 -5.42
CA ALA A 47 0.46 6.44 -4.47
C ALA A 47 0.57 5.10 -5.19
N PHE A 48 1.30 4.15 -4.60
CA PHE A 48 1.48 2.80 -5.15
C PHE A 48 1.13 1.73 -4.10
N ILE A 49 0.10 0.93 -4.37
CA ILE A 49 -0.34 -0.18 -3.51
C ILE A 49 -0.07 -1.49 -4.26
N SER A 50 0.55 -2.47 -3.61
CA SER A 50 0.92 -3.72 -4.29
C SER A 50 0.94 -4.94 -3.37
N HIS A 51 0.45 -6.06 -3.89
CA HIS A 51 0.67 -7.37 -3.28
C HIS A 51 2.14 -7.80 -3.35
N SER A 52 2.81 -7.52 -4.46
CA SER A 52 4.20 -7.92 -4.67
C SER A 52 5.18 -6.92 -4.05
N GLY A 53 5.98 -7.39 -3.10
CA GLY A 53 7.09 -6.64 -2.53
C GLY A 53 8.22 -6.36 -3.52
N ALA A 54 8.50 -7.30 -4.42
CA ALA A 54 9.52 -7.13 -5.46
C ALA A 54 9.15 -6.01 -6.44
N ILE A 55 7.86 -5.90 -6.79
CA ILE A 55 7.37 -4.82 -7.64
C ILE A 55 7.43 -3.48 -6.90
N CYS A 56 7.16 -3.44 -5.59
CA CYS A 56 7.36 -2.22 -4.80
C CYS A 56 8.81 -1.71 -4.89
N ALA A 57 9.79 -2.62 -4.74
CA ALA A 57 11.20 -2.27 -4.86
C ALA A 57 11.54 -1.74 -6.26
N ALA A 58 11.06 -2.42 -7.31
CA ALA A 58 11.27 -1.98 -8.69
C ALA A 58 10.64 -0.60 -8.98
N VAL A 59 9.45 -0.33 -8.45
CA VAL A 59 8.78 0.98 -8.62
C VAL A 59 9.53 2.09 -7.89
N ILE A 60 10.09 1.83 -6.71
CA ILE A 60 10.96 2.79 -6.02
C ILE A 60 12.21 3.08 -6.85
N ASP A 61 12.86 2.04 -7.41
CA ASP A 61 14.02 2.21 -8.27
C ASP A 61 13.69 3.00 -9.54
N TRP A 62 12.52 2.78 -10.14
CA TRP A 62 12.04 3.58 -11.27
C TRP A 62 11.74 5.02 -10.88
N ALA A 63 11.09 5.27 -9.74
CA ALA A 63 10.81 6.62 -9.26
C ALA A 63 12.10 7.44 -9.09
N ARG A 64 13.16 6.82 -8.56
CA ARG A 64 14.50 7.44 -8.42
C ARG A 64 15.10 7.86 -9.77
N GLY A 65 14.86 7.09 -10.85
CA GLY A 65 15.51 7.28 -12.15
C GLY A 65 14.68 8.01 -13.21
N GLN A 66 13.35 8.00 -13.10
CA GLN A 66 12.43 8.45 -14.18
C GLN A 66 11.75 9.80 -13.90
N GLY A 67 12.10 10.48 -12.81
CA GLY A 67 11.68 11.86 -12.54
C GLY A 67 10.27 12.02 -11.97
N PHE A 68 9.71 10.97 -11.37
CA PHE A 68 8.47 11.06 -10.59
C PHE A 68 8.71 10.64 -9.13
N GLY A 69 7.97 11.26 -8.21
CA GLY A 69 7.98 10.90 -6.80
C GLY A 69 6.75 10.10 -6.40
N LEU A 70 6.84 9.40 -5.27
CA LEU A 70 5.69 8.75 -4.65
C LEU A 70 5.12 9.64 -3.55
N SER A 71 3.81 9.62 -3.33
CA SER A 71 3.19 10.17 -2.11
C SER A 71 3.21 9.13 -1.00
N ARG A 72 2.74 7.92 -1.31
CA ARG A 72 2.72 6.75 -0.44
C ARG A 72 3.05 5.48 -1.18
N LEU A 73 3.61 4.51 -0.48
CA LEU A 73 3.66 3.14 -0.96
C LEU A 73 3.22 2.18 0.14
N VAL A 74 2.39 1.21 -0.21
CA VAL A 74 1.87 0.19 0.71
C VAL A 74 2.04 -1.18 0.09
N SER A 75 2.82 -2.02 0.75
CA SER A 75 2.93 -3.44 0.41
C SER A 75 1.92 -4.24 1.22
N LEU A 76 1.01 -4.92 0.52
CA LEU A 76 -0.06 -5.72 1.13
C LEU A 76 0.42 -7.13 1.51
N GLY A 77 1.42 -7.65 0.80
CA GLY A 77 1.89 -9.02 0.98
C GLY A 77 0.74 -10.02 0.83
N ASN A 78 0.60 -10.91 1.81
CA ASN A 78 -0.42 -11.96 1.80
C ASN A 78 -1.82 -11.47 2.20
N GLN A 79 -1.94 -10.25 2.73
CA GLN A 79 -3.22 -9.57 2.92
C GLN A 79 -4.24 -10.36 3.78
N VAL A 80 -3.83 -10.82 4.96
CA VAL A 80 -4.70 -11.66 5.80
C VAL A 80 -5.74 -10.87 6.58
N ASP A 81 -5.56 -9.55 6.72
CA ASP A 81 -6.51 -8.64 7.38
C ASP A 81 -6.74 -7.37 6.54
N VAL A 82 -5.83 -6.39 6.63
CA VAL A 82 -5.96 -5.15 5.86
C VAL A 82 -5.78 -5.48 4.39
N ASN A 83 -6.80 -5.17 3.60
CA ASN A 83 -6.85 -5.50 2.18
C ASN A 83 -6.77 -4.31 1.23
N GLU A 84 -6.65 -4.62 -0.06
CA GLU A 84 -6.51 -3.65 -1.14
C GLU A 84 -7.64 -2.62 -1.13
N THR A 85 -8.86 -3.04 -0.80
CA THR A 85 -10.02 -2.16 -0.73
C THR A 85 -10.00 -1.28 0.53
N ASP A 86 -9.52 -1.79 1.66
CA ASP A 86 -9.41 -1.03 2.92
C ASP A 86 -8.44 0.14 2.80
N VAL A 87 -7.36 -0.01 2.02
CA VAL A 87 -6.36 1.04 1.82
C VAL A 87 -6.77 2.09 0.78
N LEU A 88 -7.74 1.83 -0.09
CA LEU A 88 -8.14 2.80 -1.12
C LEU A 88 -8.60 4.13 -0.54
N ALA A 89 -9.55 4.10 0.40
CA ALA A 89 -10.14 5.30 0.99
C ALA A 89 -9.11 6.19 1.73
N PRO A 90 -8.28 5.67 2.66
CA PRO A 90 -7.29 6.51 3.35
C PRO A 90 -6.18 7.01 2.44
N VAL A 91 -5.80 6.26 1.40
CA VAL A 91 -4.81 6.71 0.41
C VAL A 91 -5.40 7.77 -0.52
N ALA A 92 -6.64 7.61 -0.97
CA ALA A 92 -7.32 8.61 -1.81
C ALA A 92 -7.70 9.89 -1.05
N ALA A 93 -7.90 9.81 0.28
CA ALA A 93 -8.16 10.98 1.11
C ALA A 93 -6.90 11.84 1.38
N ASP A 94 -5.73 11.34 0.99
CA ASP A 94 -4.48 12.07 1.13
C ASP A 94 -4.40 13.27 0.20
N ARG A 95 -4.10 14.44 0.77
CA ARG A 95 -4.02 15.69 -0.02
C ARG A 95 -2.89 15.70 -1.05
N PHE A 96 -1.87 14.85 -0.89
CA PHE A 96 -0.74 14.78 -1.80
C PHE A 96 -0.92 13.74 -2.90
N THR A 97 -1.80 12.75 -2.69
CA THR A 97 -2.07 11.69 -3.66
C THR A 97 -3.04 12.18 -4.73
N ARG A 98 -2.54 12.32 -5.97
CA ARG A 98 -3.35 12.69 -7.14
C ARG A 98 -3.57 11.52 -8.09
N VAL A 99 -2.67 10.55 -8.07
CA VAL A 99 -2.80 9.30 -8.82
C VAL A 99 -2.60 8.15 -7.87
N LEU A 100 -3.58 7.24 -7.80
CA LEU A 100 -3.48 6.00 -7.03
C LEU A 100 -3.30 4.84 -8.02
N THR A 101 -2.20 4.11 -7.87
CA THR A 101 -1.84 2.98 -8.72
C THR A 101 -1.82 1.69 -7.91
N LEU A 102 -2.24 0.60 -8.55
CA LEU A 102 -2.47 -0.69 -7.92
C LEU A 102 -1.78 -1.79 -8.72
N TYR A 103 -1.01 -2.64 -8.05
CA TYR A 103 -0.64 -3.96 -8.56
C TYR A 103 -1.40 -5.03 -7.77
N LEU A 104 -2.39 -5.65 -8.42
CA LEU A 104 -3.31 -6.60 -7.79
C LEU A 104 -3.15 -7.99 -8.40
N GLU A 105 -2.83 -8.99 -7.57
CA GLU A 105 -2.83 -10.40 -7.97
C GLU A 105 -4.22 -11.03 -7.77
N ALA A 106 -4.95 -10.54 -6.78
CA ALA A 106 -6.33 -10.88 -6.50
C ALA A 106 -7.05 -9.66 -5.89
N VAL A 107 -8.38 -9.77 -5.79
CA VAL A 107 -9.23 -8.83 -5.07
C VAL A 107 -10.09 -9.64 -4.12
N SER A 108 -10.02 -9.35 -2.81
CA SER A 108 -10.72 -10.17 -1.80
C SER A 108 -12.24 -10.11 -1.93
N ASP A 109 -12.80 -8.91 -2.15
CA ASP A 109 -14.22 -8.70 -2.42
C ASP A 109 -14.38 -7.78 -3.64
N GLY A 110 -14.61 -8.38 -4.80
CA GLY A 110 -14.73 -7.64 -6.06
C GLY A 110 -15.90 -6.65 -6.08
N ARG A 111 -17.02 -6.94 -5.40
CA ARG A 111 -18.17 -6.00 -5.38
C ARG A 111 -17.86 -4.80 -4.52
N ARG A 112 -17.27 -5.03 -3.34
CA ARG A 112 -16.86 -3.95 -2.44
C ARG A 112 -15.76 -3.11 -3.09
N PHE A 113 -14.77 -3.74 -3.70
CA PHE A 113 -13.70 -3.05 -4.43
C PHE A 113 -14.25 -2.13 -5.50
N VAL A 114 -15.10 -2.65 -6.40
CA VAL A 114 -15.70 -1.84 -7.48
C VAL A 114 -16.53 -0.69 -6.91
N SER A 115 -17.33 -0.94 -5.87
CA SER A 115 -18.14 0.11 -5.23
C SER A 115 -17.27 1.23 -4.65
N VAL A 116 -16.22 0.87 -3.91
CA VAL A 116 -15.32 1.85 -3.27
C VAL A 116 -14.50 2.58 -4.33
N ALA A 117 -13.88 1.86 -5.27
CA ALA A 117 -13.09 2.45 -6.35
C ALA A 117 -13.93 3.44 -7.17
N SER A 118 -15.18 3.08 -7.53
CA SER A 118 -16.07 3.96 -8.30
C SER A 118 -16.46 5.24 -7.55
N GLN A 119 -16.48 5.23 -6.22
CA GLN A 119 -16.74 6.43 -5.42
C GLN A 119 -15.53 7.37 -5.38
N LEU A 120 -14.33 6.81 -5.54
CA LEU A 120 -13.05 7.53 -5.49
C LEU A 120 -12.61 8.03 -6.86
N THR A 121 -12.95 7.35 -7.94
CA THR A 121 -12.66 7.79 -9.31
C THR A 121 -13.76 8.71 -9.81
N ARG A 122 -13.42 9.98 -10.05
CA ARG A 122 -14.31 11.01 -10.61
C ARG A 122 -13.80 11.49 -11.95
#